data_AF-A0A7X9D1T4-F1
#
_entry.id   AF-A0A7X9D1T4-F1
#
_cell.length_a   1.000
_cell.length_b   1.000
_cell.length_c   1.000
_cell.angle_alpha   90.00
_cell.angle_beta   90.00
_cell.angle_gamma   90.00
#
_symmetry.space_group_name_H-M   'P 1'
#
loop_
_entity.id
_entity.type
_entity.pdbx_description
1 polymer ?
#
loop_
_entity_poly.entity_id
_entity_poly.type
_entity_poly.pdbx_seq_one_letter_code
_entity_poly.pdbx_strand_id
1 'polypeptide(L)'
;MVPIRFISETLGADVLWNDKTKAVTIVHGVDVITLEIGSEIALINGNGVTLDAPAEIDNGRTMVPLRFIASMFKKNVQWGGPYQQVIISD
;
A
#
# COMPACT_ATOMS: atom_id res chain seq x y z
N MET A 1 -11.22 1.25 -1.75
CA MET A 1 -10.06 0.38 -1.44
C MET A 1 -9.53 -0.23 -2.72
N VAL A 2 -8.26 -0.65 -2.75
CA VAL A 2 -7.63 -1.30 -3.89
C VAL A 2 -6.79 -2.51 -3.47
N PRO A 3 -6.65 -3.55 -4.32
CA PRO A 3 -5.88 -4.74 -3.99
C PRO A 3 -4.38 -4.42 -4.02
N ILE A 4 -3.74 -4.44 -2.85
CA ILE A 4 -2.34 -4.02 -2.71
C ILE A 4 -1.39 -4.91 -3.50
N ARG A 5 -1.63 -6.24 -3.48
CA ARG A 5 -0.79 -7.22 -4.17
C ARG A 5 -0.68 -6.94 -5.67
N PHE A 6 -1.82 -6.72 -6.33
CA PHE A 6 -1.87 -6.48 -7.77
C PHE A 6 -1.05 -5.24 -8.16
N ILE A 7 -1.17 -4.17 -7.37
CA ILE A 7 -0.46 -2.92 -7.64
C ILE A 7 1.04 -3.10 -7.41
N SER A 8 1.43 -3.73 -6.30
CA SER A 8 2.82 -4.00 -5.96
C SER A 8 3.53 -4.87 -7.00
N GLU A 9 2.91 -5.98 -7.41
CA GLU A 9 3.47 -6.89 -8.42
C GLU A 9 3.61 -6.21 -9.79
N THR A 10 2.62 -5.38 -10.18
CA THR A 10 2.68 -4.61 -11.44
C THR A 10 3.85 -3.62 -11.45
N LEU A 11 4.26 -3.15 -10.26
CA LEU A 11 5.39 -2.23 -10.09
C LEU A 11 6.72 -2.97 -9.88
N GLY A 12 6.74 -4.30 -9.99
CA GLY A 12 7.96 -5.10 -9.83
C GLY A 12 8.36 -5.37 -8.39
N ALA A 13 7.45 -5.21 -7.43
CA ALA A 13 7.67 -5.55 -6.03
C ALA A 13 7.28 -7.01 -5.73
N ASP A 14 8.03 -7.64 -4.84
CA ASP A 14 7.71 -8.95 -4.28
C ASP A 14 6.71 -8.82 -3.14
N VAL A 15 5.70 -9.70 -3.10
CA VAL A 15 4.64 -9.67 -2.09
C VAL A 15 4.59 -10.98 -1.32
N LEU A 16 4.80 -10.90 -0.02
CA LEU A 16 4.81 -12.02 0.92
C LEU A 16 3.63 -11.91 1.87
N TRP A 17 2.92 -13.02 2.05
CA TRP A 17 1.84 -13.13 3.04
C TRP A 17 2.31 -13.96 4.23
N ASN A 18 2.14 -13.43 5.43
CA ASN A 18 2.34 -14.15 6.68
C ASN A 18 0.98 -14.48 7.31
N ASP A 19 0.59 -15.75 7.25
CA ASP A 19 -0.70 -16.19 7.76
C ASP A 19 -0.80 -16.17 9.30
N LYS A 20 0.34 -16.30 9.99
CA LYS A 20 0.38 -16.30 11.47
C LYS A 20 0.12 -14.92 12.04
N THR A 21 0.71 -13.89 11.43
CA THR A 21 0.57 -12.50 11.88
C THR A 21 -0.47 -11.73 11.09
N LYS A 22 -1.14 -12.38 10.13
CA LYS A 22 -2.05 -11.75 9.17
C LYS A 22 -1.45 -10.45 8.61
N ALA A 23 -0.22 -10.56 8.11
CA ALA A 23 0.52 -9.42 7.59
C ALA A 23 0.96 -9.64 6.14
N VAL A 24 0.89 -8.58 5.34
CA VAL A 24 1.48 -8.49 4.01
C VAL A 24 2.81 -7.76 4.14
N THR A 25 3.88 -8.35 3.61
CA THR A 25 5.18 -7.70 3.45
C THR A 25 5.44 -7.53 1.96
N ILE A 26 5.75 -6.30 1.55
CA ILE A 26 6.05 -5.93 0.17
C ILE A 26 7.49 -5.47 0.13
N VAL A 27 8.27 -6.03 -0.77
CA VAL A 27 9.68 -5.70 -0.96
C VAL A 27 9.86 -5.14 -2.36
N HIS A 28 10.34 -3.91 -2.46
CA HIS A 28 10.62 -3.26 -3.74
C HIS A 28 12.02 -2.65 -3.70
N GLY A 29 13.00 -3.38 -4.25
CA GLY A 29 14.41 -3.01 -4.15
C GLY A 29 14.89 -2.99 -2.70
N VAL A 30 15.10 -1.79 -2.15
CA VAL A 30 15.52 -1.58 -0.75
C VAL A 30 14.36 -1.24 0.19
N ASP A 31 13.19 -0.94 -0.37
CA ASP A 31 12.02 -0.55 0.41
C ASP A 31 11.27 -1.79 0.89
N VAL A 32 10.98 -1.83 2.19
CA VAL A 32 10.19 -2.87 2.84
C VAL A 32 8.95 -2.24 3.45
N ILE A 33 7.78 -2.66 2.97
CA ILE A 33 6.49 -2.22 3.50
C ILE A 33 5.83 -3.41 4.20
N THR A 34 5.41 -3.21 5.44
CA THR A 34 4.65 -4.21 6.22
C THR A 34 3.30 -3.66 6.58
N LEU A 35 2.26 -4.44 6.32
CA LEU A 35 0.88 -4.06 6.51
C LEU A 35 0.14 -5.20 7.22
N GLU A 36 -0.37 -4.94 8.41
CA GLU A 36 -1.12 -5.91 9.20
C GLU A 36 -2.63 -5.73 8.96
N ILE A 37 -3.35 -6.83 8.76
CA ILE A 37 -4.80 -6.80 8.55
C ILE A 37 -5.49 -6.32 9.84
N GLY A 38 -6.41 -5.37 9.69
CA GLY A 38 -7.11 -4.69 10.77
C GLY A 38 -6.33 -3.50 11.36
N SER A 39 -5.07 -3.30 10.96
CA SER A 39 -4.28 -2.16 11.40
C SER A 39 -4.54 -0.93 10.53
N GLU A 40 -4.66 0.23 11.19
CA GLU A 40 -4.61 1.55 10.55
C GLU A 40 -3.16 2.05 10.40
N ILE A 41 -2.16 1.25 10.78
CA ILE A 41 -0.75 1.60 10.67
C ILE A 41 -0.07 0.62 9.72
N ALA A 42 0.54 1.17 8.67
CA ALA A 42 1.50 0.49 7.82
C ALA A 42 2.92 0.88 8.24
N LEU A 43 3.89 0.00 8.08
CA LEU A 43 5.30 0.29 8.29
C LEU A 43 5.99 0.41 6.94
N ILE A 44 6.65 1.54 6.68
CA ILE A 44 7.50 1.75 5.49
C ILE A 44 8.94 1.93 5.98
N ASN A 45 9.81 0.96 5.68
CA ASN A 45 11.19 0.92 6.16
C ASN A 45 11.30 1.09 7.69
N GLY A 46 10.36 0.48 8.42
CA GLY A 46 10.25 0.59 9.88
C GLY A 46 9.55 1.85 10.41
N ASN A 47 9.21 2.82 9.55
CA ASN A 47 8.48 4.02 9.96
C ASN A 47 6.97 3.81 9.84
N GLY A 48 6.23 4.10 10.91
CA GLY A 48 4.77 4.03 10.92
C GLY A 48 4.11 5.12 10.08
N VAL A 49 3.18 4.71 9.23
CA VAL A 49 2.32 5.56 8.40
C VAL A 49 0.87 5.20 8.68
N THR A 50 0.08 6.19 9.08
CA THR A 50 -1.34 6.02 9.33
C THR A 50 -2.12 5.94 8.00
N LEU A 51 -3.03 4.97 7.94
CA LEU A 51 -3.98 4.74 6.87
C LEU A 51 -5.29 5.48 7.20
N ASP A 52 -5.97 6.01 6.19
CA ASP A 52 -7.29 6.62 6.36
C ASP A 52 -8.39 5.58 6.68
N ALA A 53 -8.12 4.30 6.41
CA ALA A 53 -8.94 3.16 6.80
C ALA A 53 -8.04 1.93 6.98
N PRO A 54 -8.39 1.00 7.89
CA PRO A 54 -7.58 -0.17 8.17
C PRO A 54 -7.42 -1.06 6.94
N ALA A 55 -6.30 -1.75 6.86
CA ALA A 55 -6.11 -2.81 5.89
C ALA A 55 -7.12 -3.94 6.12
N GLU A 56 -7.79 -4.40 5.08
CA GLU A 56 -8.81 -5.44 5.21
C GLU A 56 -8.59 -6.55 4.20
N ILE A 57 -9.17 -7.73 4.46
CA ILE A 57 -9.27 -8.78 3.46
C ILE A 57 -10.69 -8.75 2.92
N ASP A 58 -10.83 -8.45 1.62
CA ASP A 58 -12.09 -8.59 0.90
C ASP A 58 -11.91 -9.58 -0.25
N ASN A 59 -12.83 -10.54 -0.36
CA ASN A 59 -12.80 -11.59 -1.39
C ASN A 59 -11.42 -12.30 -1.53
N GLY A 60 -10.76 -12.56 -0.40
CA GLY A 60 -9.45 -13.21 -0.36
C GLY A 60 -8.27 -12.34 -0.80
N ARG A 61 -8.46 -11.03 -0.95
CA ARG A 61 -7.43 -10.06 -1.34
C ARG A 61 -7.23 -9.04 -0.24
N THR A 62 -5.99 -8.67 0.03
CA THR A 62 -5.69 -7.55 0.92
C THR A 62 -5.99 -6.24 0.22
N MET A 63 -6.88 -5.48 0.82
CA MET A 63 -7.40 -4.21 0.35
C MET A 63 -6.89 -3.09 1.23
N VAL A 64 -6.43 -2.00 0.59
CA VAL A 64 -5.92 -0.82 1.28
C VAL A 64 -6.49 0.46 0.68
N PRO A 65 -6.46 1.59 1.41
CA PRO A 65 -6.85 2.87 0.87
C PRO A 65 -5.99 3.25 -0.34
N LEU A 66 -6.62 3.74 -1.42
CA LEU A 66 -5.90 4.20 -2.61
C LEU A 66 -4.90 5.31 -2.28
N ARG A 67 -5.23 6.17 -1.31
CA ARG A 67 -4.34 7.25 -0.86
C ARG A 67 -3.03 6.72 -0.27
N PHE A 68 -3.08 5.59 0.44
CA PHE A 68 -1.88 4.95 0.97
C PHE A 68 -0.95 4.49 -0.15
N ILE A 69 -1.50 3.83 -1.18
CA ILE A 69 -0.76 3.44 -2.38
C ILE A 69 -0.09 4.65 -3.02
N ALA A 70 -0.83 5.74 -3.25
CA ALA A 70 -0.29 6.96 -3.83
C ALA A 70 0.87 7.56 -3.00
N SER A 71 0.79 7.47 -1.66
CA SER A 71 1.83 7.96 -0.75
C SER A 71 3.07 7.07 -0.71
N MET A 72 2.90 5.75 -0.87
CA MET A 72 3.96 4.74 -0.78
C MET A 72 4.91 4.83 -1.97
N PHE A 73 4.37 5.06 -3.17
CA PHE A 73 5.17 4.98 -4.39
C PHE A 73 5.92 6.24 -4.78
N LYS A 74 5.69 7.40 -4.13
CA LYS A 74 6.44 8.69 -4.25
C LYS A 74 7.01 9.10 -5.63
N LYS A 75 6.57 8.52 -6.74
CA LYS A 75 6.72 9.06 -8.09
C LYS A 75 5.71 10.20 -8.22
N ASN A 76 6.16 11.41 -7.90
CA ASN A 76 5.49 12.70 -8.14
C ASN A 76 3.95 12.67 -8.23
N VAL A 77 3.26 12.34 -7.14
CA VAL A 77 1.82 12.61 -7.06
C VAL A 77 1.65 14.06 -6.59
N GLN A 78 1.75 15.01 -7.52
CA GLN A 78 1.31 16.38 -7.28
C GLN A 78 -0.22 16.38 -7.23
N TRP A 79 -0.77 16.73 -6.07
CA TRP A 79 -2.20 16.94 -5.88
C TRP A 79 -2.59 18.29 -6.51
N GLY A 80 -3.21 18.27 -7.68
CA GLY A 80 -3.61 19.46 -8.42
C GLY A 80 -5.13 19.65 -8.50
N GLY A 81 -5.70 20.39 -7.54
CA GLY A 81 -7.04 21.00 -7.67
C GLY A 81 -8.25 20.15 -7.26
N PRO A 82 -9.47 20.73 -7.23
CA PRO A 82 -10.64 20.25 -6.47
C PRO A 82 -11.31 18.96 -6.97
N TYR A 83 -10.70 18.25 -7.91
CA TYR A 83 -11.23 17.01 -8.47
C TYR A 83 -10.24 15.88 -8.17
N GLN A 84 -10.76 14.79 -7.58
CA GLN A 84 -10.02 13.61 -7.11
C GLN A 84 -9.32 12.86 -8.26
N GLN A 85 -8.27 13.43 -8.83
CA GLN A 85 -7.49 12.81 -9.90
C GLN A 85 -6.07 12.50 -9.41
N VAL A 86 -5.66 11.25 -9.59
CA VAL A 86 -4.28 10.79 -9.39
C VAL A 86 -3.62 10.76 -10.76
N ILE A 87 -2.64 11.63 -10.98
CA ILE A 87 -1.82 11.67 -12.20
C ILE A 87 -0.48 11.01 -11.85
N ILE A 88 -0.09 10.01 -12.64
CA ILE A 88 1.21 9.35 -12.56
C ILE A 88 2.01 9.78 -13.80
N SER A 89 3.18 10.37 -13.60
CA SER A 89 4.10 10.78 -14.69
C SER A 89 5.51 10.30 -14.40
N ASP A 90 6.22 9.88 -15.45
CA ASP A 90 7.57 9.28 -15.44
C ASP A 90 8.68 10.30 -15.14
#